data_AF-A0A441ZDG7-F1
#
_entry.id   AF-A0A441ZDG7-F1
#
_cell.length_a   1.000
_cell.length_b   1.000
_cell.length_c   1.000
_cell.angle_alpha   90.00
_cell.angle_beta   90.00
_cell.angle_gamma   90.00
#
_symmetry.space_group_name_H-M   'P 1'
#
loop_
_entity.id
_entity.type
_entity.pdbx_description
1 polymer ?
#
loop_
_entity_poly.entity_id
_entity_poly.type
_entity_poly.pdbx_seq_one_letter_code
_entity_poly.pdbx_strand_id
1 'polypeptide(L)'
;MDTTFKGAARRLDDLDLPKLGARIGVGEDEMHAFLDVETSGHGFDAHGRPIILFEPHVFFRNLSGAKRAQAVAAGLAYVRWGEKPYPRDSYPRLKAAMAIDETAALRSASWGLGQVLGENFKAAGFPTVQAMVEAMMEDEALQLAAAVNFIAANRLDDKLRKHDWAGFAKGYYGASFGKTAYDIRLADAFRKWSGIRDTPWPPAAPAQPPAPVPIPQAPQLNGSPTSEAEAGRAGVRPGPLPGFWAAVLAPLVAAILSLFRKAKP
;
A
#
# COMPACT_ATOMS: atom_id res chain seq x y z
N MET A 1 -1.46 -0.83 18.81
CA MET A 1 -1.23 -2.16 18.18
C MET A 1 0.10 -2.75 18.65
N ASP A 2 0.47 -3.98 18.26
CA ASP A 2 1.84 -4.46 18.46
C ASP A 2 2.84 -3.62 17.64
N THR A 3 3.89 -3.13 18.28
CA THR A 3 4.94 -2.30 17.69
C THR A 3 6.17 -3.09 17.26
N THR A 4 6.20 -4.42 17.39
CA THR A 4 7.22 -5.25 16.71
C THR A 4 7.06 -5.20 15.18
N PHE A 5 5.82 -5.01 14.72
CA PHE A 5 5.38 -5.06 13.33
C PHE A 5 5.58 -6.42 12.66
N LYS A 6 5.35 -7.51 13.40
CA LYS A 6 5.46 -8.89 12.91
C LYS A 6 4.14 -9.62 13.06
N GLY A 7 3.76 -10.35 12.02
CA GLY A 7 2.65 -11.29 12.00
C GLY A 7 3.11 -12.63 11.42
N ALA A 8 2.20 -13.39 10.82
CA ALA A 8 2.56 -14.65 10.14
C ALA A 8 3.47 -14.47 8.91
N ALA A 9 3.51 -13.28 8.30
CA ALA A 9 4.33 -12.94 7.14
C ALA A 9 4.24 -13.94 5.95
N ARG A 10 3.02 -14.44 5.66
CA ARG A 10 2.77 -15.40 4.58
C ARG A 10 3.04 -14.75 3.21
N ARG A 11 3.67 -15.50 2.31
CA ARG A 11 3.93 -15.07 0.94
C ARG A 11 2.71 -15.31 0.05
N LEU A 12 2.68 -14.66 -1.11
CA LEU A 12 1.69 -14.95 -2.16
C LEU A 12 1.70 -16.45 -2.52
N ASP A 13 0.50 -17.03 -2.64
CA ASP A 13 0.30 -18.31 -3.31
C ASP A 13 0.10 -18.09 -4.83
N ASP A 14 0.41 -19.10 -5.65
CA ASP A 14 0.31 -19.05 -7.13
C ASP A 14 -1.06 -18.54 -7.63
N LEU A 15 -2.14 -18.82 -6.89
CA LEU A 15 -3.51 -18.45 -7.27
C LEU A 15 -3.91 -17.03 -6.86
N ASP A 16 -3.15 -16.32 -6.03
CA ASP A 16 -3.59 -15.03 -5.50
C ASP A 16 -3.65 -13.92 -6.56
N LEU A 17 -2.68 -13.86 -7.47
CA LEU A 17 -2.66 -12.86 -8.54
C LEU A 17 -3.84 -13.01 -9.51
N PRO A 18 -4.09 -14.17 -10.15
CA PRO A 18 -5.22 -14.30 -11.07
C PRO A 18 -6.57 -14.14 -10.35
N LYS A 19 -6.70 -14.65 -9.11
CA LYS A 19 -7.91 -14.51 -8.28
C LYS A 19 -8.20 -13.07 -7.88
N LEU A 20 -7.19 -12.30 -7.49
CA LEU A 20 -7.36 -10.91 -7.07
C LEU A 20 -7.48 -9.97 -8.28
N GLY A 21 -6.75 -10.20 -9.37
CA GLY A 21 -6.88 -9.50 -10.64
C GLY A 21 -8.29 -9.62 -11.23
N ALA A 22 -8.88 -10.83 -11.20
CA ALA A 22 -10.23 -11.08 -11.71
C ALA A 22 -11.31 -10.21 -11.04
N ARG A 23 -11.11 -9.78 -9.78
CA ARG A 23 -12.05 -8.88 -9.05
C ARG A 23 -12.16 -7.49 -9.70
N ILE A 24 -11.11 -7.05 -10.41
CA ILE A 24 -11.10 -5.81 -11.18
C ILE A 24 -11.04 -6.08 -12.70
N GLY A 25 -11.27 -7.32 -13.13
CA GLY A 25 -11.37 -7.72 -14.53
C GLY A 25 -10.05 -7.67 -15.30
N VAL A 26 -8.93 -7.97 -14.64
CA VAL A 26 -7.60 -8.12 -15.26
C VAL A 26 -7.01 -9.50 -14.96
N GLY A 27 -5.98 -9.91 -15.69
CA GLY A 27 -5.27 -11.17 -15.48
C GLY A 27 -4.17 -11.08 -14.43
N GLU A 28 -3.37 -12.13 -14.31
CA GLU A 28 -2.17 -12.11 -13.46
C GLU A 28 -1.05 -11.27 -14.08
N ASP A 29 -0.99 -11.12 -15.40
CA ASP A 29 -0.02 -10.26 -16.10
C ASP A 29 -0.04 -8.81 -15.62
N GLU A 30 -1.22 -8.19 -15.54
CA GLU A 30 -1.34 -6.82 -15.04
C GLU A 30 -0.97 -6.72 -13.55
N MET A 31 -1.23 -7.77 -12.76
CA MET A 31 -0.89 -7.81 -11.34
C MET A 31 0.61 -8.01 -11.13
N HIS A 32 1.24 -8.89 -11.89
CA HIS A 32 2.69 -9.06 -11.93
C HIS A 32 3.40 -7.78 -12.41
N ALA A 33 2.91 -7.13 -13.47
CA ALA A 33 3.47 -5.88 -13.97
C ALA A 33 3.37 -4.75 -12.92
N PHE A 34 2.22 -4.63 -12.26
CA PHE A 34 2.01 -3.71 -11.15
C PHE A 34 2.98 -3.99 -9.99
N LEU A 35 3.07 -5.26 -9.55
CA LEU A 35 3.92 -5.64 -8.43
C LEU A 35 5.42 -5.49 -8.70
N ASP A 36 5.92 -5.81 -9.91
CA ASP A 36 7.32 -5.61 -10.35
C ASP A 36 7.73 -4.11 -10.37
N VAL A 37 6.76 -3.20 -10.50
CA VAL A 37 7.02 -1.75 -10.54
C VAL A 37 7.00 -1.13 -9.14
N GLU A 38 5.99 -1.47 -8.34
CA GLU A 38 5.79 -0.99 -6.96
C GLU A 38 6.78 -1.60 -5.96
N THR A 39 7.08 -2.89 -6.14
CA THR A 39 7.91 -3.69 -5.22
C THR A 39 8.87 -4.57 -6.02
N SER A 40 9.83 -5.23 -5.36
CA SER A 40 10.62 -6.27 -6.02
C SER A 40 9.94 -7.64 -5.91
N GLY A 41 8.63 -7.69 -6.16
CA GLY A 41 7.80 -8.89 -6.08
C GLY A 41 7.55 -9.44 -4.66
N HIS A 42 7.87 -8.70 -3.60
CA HIS A 42 7.71 -9.15 -2.22
C HIS A 42 7.36 -7.99 -1.28
N GLY A 43 6.57 -8.30 -0.26
CA GLY A 43 5.96 -7.35 0.67
C GLY A 43 6.54 -7.35 2.09
N PHE A 44 7.30 -8.38 2.47
CA PHE A 44 7.99 -8.47 3.77
C PHE A 44 9.52 -8.34 3.67
N ASP A 45 10.10 -7.61 4.63
CA ASP A 45 11.54 -7.45 4.81
C ASP A 45 12.22 -8.69 5.43
N ALA A 46 13.56 -8.63 5.56
CA ALA A 46 14.36 -9.72 6.12
C ALA A 46 14.12 -10.00 7.62
N HIS A 47 13.26 -9.23 8.30
CA HIS A 47 12.87 -9.42 9.70
C HIS A 47 11.42 -9.91 9.85
N GLY A 48 10.71 -10.15 8.74
CA GLY A 48 9.30 -10.54 8.73
C GLY A 48 8.34 -9.38 8.97
N ARG A 49 8.78 -8.14 8.75
CA ARG A 49 7.95 -6.93 8.86
C ARG A 49 7.47 -6.49 7.48
N PRO A 50 6.27 -5.91 7.32
CA PRO A 50 5.89 -5.27 6.06
C PRO A 50 6.94 -4.28 5.58
N ILE A 51 7.20 -4.21 4.28
CA ILE A 51 8.04 -3.16 3.69
C ILE A 51 7.26 -1.85 3.77
N ILE A 52 7.85 -0.82 4.37
CA ILE A 52 7.20 0.47 4.58
C ILE A 52 8.08 1.66 4.18
N LEU A 53 7.45 2.71 3.62
CA LEU A 53 8.03 4.03 3.53
C LEU A 53 7.25 4.97 4.45
N PHE A 54 7.88 5.47 5.51
CA PHE A 54 7.29 6.52 6.35
C PHE A 54 7.52 7.90 5.71
N GLU A 55 6.45 8.67 5.54
CA GLU A 55 6.42 9.93 4.80
C GLU A 55 6.19 11.13 5.75
N PRO A 56 7.23 11.90 6.12
CA PRO A 56 7.12 13.02 7.07
C PRO A 56 6.15 14.13 6.66
N HIS A 57 5.92 14.30 5.36
CA HIS A 57 4.99 15.29 4.82
C HIS A 57 3.53 14.81 4.84
N VAL A 58 3.32 13.48 4.83
CA VAL A 58 2.02 12.88 5.17
C VAL A 58 1.75 13.05 6.66
N PHE A 59 2.75 12.83 7.51
CA PHE A 59 2.63 13.02 8.95
C PHE A 59 2.34 14.48 9.32
N PHE A 60 2.97 15.43 8.63
CA PHE A 60 2.65 16.84 8.77
C PHE A 60 1.17 17.15 8.49
N ARG A 61 0.58 16.62 7.38
CA ARG A 61 -0.84 16.87 7.05
C ARG A 61 -1.82 16.14 7.97
N ASN A 62 -1.47 14.94 8.47
CA ASN A 62 -2.31 14.16 9.37
C ASN A 62 -2.28 14.63 10.83
N LEU A 63 -1.30 15.47 11.21
CA LEU A 63 -1.25 16.14 12.53
C LEU A 63 -1.83 17.56 12.49
N SER A 64 -2.12 18.13 13.66
CA SER A 64 -2.41 19.55 13.85
C SER A 64 -1.92 20.04 15.24
N GLY A 65 -2.01 21.36 15.49
CA GLY A 65 -1.74 21.96 16.81
C GLY A 65 -0.38 21.59 17.42
N ALA A 66 -0.37 21.38 18.74
CA ALA A 66 0.82 21.06 19.52
C ALA A 66 1.54 19.79 19.02
N LYS A 67 0.80 18.75 18.62
CA LYS A 67 1.39 17.50 18.08
C LYS A 67 2.17 17.75 16.79
N ARG A 68 1.63 18.58 15.88
CA ARG A 68 2.35 18.97 14.65
C ARG A 68 3.61 19.76 14.99
N ALA A 69 3.55 20.71 15.93
CA ALA A 69 4.72 21.48 16.36
C ALA A 69 5.81 20.57 16.97
N GLN A 70 5.42 19.63 17.83
CA GLN A 70 6.33 18.63 18.41
C GLN A 70 6.98 17.75 17.33
N ALA A 71 6.20 17.25 16.36
CA ALA A 71 6.72 16.42 15.28
C ALA A 71 7.68 17.17 14.34
N VAL A 72 7.43 18.46 14.08
CA VAL A 72 8.35 19.34 13.33
C VAL A 72 9.64 19.58 14.11
N ALA A 73 9.54 19.90 15.40
CA ALA A 73 10.72 20.11 16.26
C ALA A 73 11.58 18.84 16.39
N ALA A 74 10.96 17.65 16.44
CA ALA A 74 11.63 16.36 16.42
C ALA A 74 12.17 15.94 15.03
N GLY A 75 11.93 16.74 13.97
CA GLY A 75 12.33 16.42 12.60
C GLY A 75 11.57 15.23 11.96
N LEU A 76 10.46 14.81 12.57
CA LEU A 76 9.60 13.71 12.14
C LEU A 76 8.52 14.14 11.14
N ALA A 77 8.20 15.43 11.08
CA ALA A 77 7.25 16.03 10.14
C ALA A 77 7.86 17.26 9.44
N TYR A 78 7.57 17.44 8.15
CA TYR A 78 7.98 18.63 7.38
C TYR A 78 7.03 18.86 6.21
N VAL A 79 6.91 20.10 5.70
CA VAL A 79 5.83 20.46 4.76
C VAL A 79 6.01 19.86 3.37
N ARG A 80 7.26 19.80 2.87
CA ARG A 80 7.55 19.50 1.46
C ARG A 80 8.08 18.08 1.30
N TRP A 81 7.58 17.37 0.30
CA TRP A 81 8.18 16.09 -0.11
C TRP A 81 9.67 16.26 -0.46
N GLY A 82 10.49 15.26 -0.10
CA GLY A 82 11.90 15.22 -0.51
C GLY A 82 12.83 16.21 0.21
N GLU A 83 12.35 16.93 1.24
CA GLU A 83 13.16 17.90 2.01
C GLU A 83 14.38 17.25 2.69
N LYS A 84 14.30 15.95 2.99
CA LYS A 84 15.40 15.12 3.51
C LYS A 84 15.39 13.75 2.83
N PRO A 85 16.54 13.10 2.62
CA PRO A 85 16.61 11.72 2.16
C PRO A 85 15.84 10.76 3.08
N TYR A 86 15.23 9.74 2.47
CA TYR A 86 14.59 8.66 3.21
C TYR A 86 15.64 7.69 3.78
N PRO A 87 15.45 7.17 5.01
CA PRO A 87 16.33 6.15 5.58
C PRO A 87 16.08 4.81 4.89
N ARG A 88 17.04 3.87 4.99
CA ARG A 88 16.86 2.50 4.51
C ARG A 88 15.81 1.71 5.32
N ASP A 89 15.70 1.99 6.62
CA ASP A 89 14.63 1.46 7.47
C ASP A 89 13.77 2.62 7.98
N SER A 90 12.47 2.59 7.65
CA SER A 90 11.48 3.57 8.10
C SER A 90 10.96 3.30 9.53
N TYR A 91 11.09 2.08 10.05
CA TYR A 91 10.47 1.68 11.33
C TYR A 91 10.94 2.50 12.54
N PRO A 92 12.22 2.85 12.72
CA PRO A 92 12.64 3.72 13.82
C PRO A 92 11.93 5.08 13.78
N ARG A 93 11.72 5.64 12.59
CA ARG A 93 11.01 6.91 12.39
C ARG A 93 9.51 6.77 12.63
N LEU A 94 8.90 5.68 12.15
CA LEU A 94 7.49 5.37 12.42
C LEU A 94 7.23 5.24 13.93
N LYS A 95 8.05 4.47 14.66
CA LYS A 95 7.89 4.29 16.11
C LYS A 95 8.02 5.62 16.88
N ALA A 96 8.97 6.47 16.50
CA ALA A 96 9.10 7.81 17.07
C ALA A 96 7.88 8.70 16.76
N ALA A 97 7.29 8.58 15.57
CA ALA A 97 6.06 9.28 15.20
C ALA A 97 4.83 8.77 15.97
N MET A 98 4.71 7.45 16.19
CA MET A 98 3.62 6.86 16.96
C MET A 98 3.59 7.32 18.43
N ALA A 99 4.75 7.63 19.01
CA ALA A 99 4.86 8.21 20.35
C ALA A 99 4.26 9.64 20.46
N ILE A 100 4.02 10.31 19.33
CA ILE A 100 3.31 11.61 19.25
C ILE A 100 1.82 11.36 18.91
N ASP A 101 1.55 10.52 17.91
CA ASP A 101 0.21 10.12 17.51
C ASP A 101 0.23 8.81 16.71
N GLU A 102 -0.22 7.70 17.31
CA GLU A 102 -0.22 6.37 16.66
C GLU A 102 -1.00 6.39 15.34
N THR A 103 -2.24 6.87 15.36
CA THR A 103 -3.14 6.84 14.20
C THR A 103 -2.61 7.72 13.06
N ALA A 104 -2.16 8.94 13.35
CA ALA A 104 -1.58 9.80 12.31
C ALA A 104 -0.26 9.22 11.77
N ALA A 105 0.56 8.57 12.60
CA ALA A 105 1.81 7.94 12.17
C ALA A 105 1.57 6.74 11.25
N LEU A 106 0.63 5.83 11.61
CA LEU A 106 0.27 4.69 10.76
C LEU A 106 -0.37 5.12 9.44
N ARG A 107 -1.16 6.20 9.45
CA ARG A 107 -1.69 6.84 8.23
C ARG A 107 -0.60 7.43 7.32
N SER A 108 0.60 7.62 7.87
CA SER A 108 1.73 8.29 7.20
C SER A 108 2.83 7.34 6.73
N ALA A 109 2.51 6.05 6.56
CA ALA A 109 3.39 5.10 5.91
C ALA A 109 2.67 4.34 4.79
N SER A 110 3.37 4.06 3.69
CA SER A 110 3.00 3.02 2.73
C SER A 110 3.25 1.64 3.33
N TRP A 111 2.48 0.62 2.92
CA TRP A 111 2.59 -0.72 3.49
C TRP A 111 2.57 -1.83 2.45
N GLY A 112 3.51 -2.78 2.57
CA GLY A 112 3.49 -4.08 1.89
C GLY A 112 3.55 -4.02 0.35
N LEU A 113 3.08 -5.08 -0.29
CA LEU A 113 2.82 -5.10 -1.74
C LEU A 113 1.88 -3.98 -2.16
N GLY A 114 2.18 -3.36 -3.31
CA GLY A 114 1.44 -2.22 -3.83
C GLY A 114 1.59 -0.91 -3.03
N GLN A 115 2.29 -0.91 -1.88
CA GLN A 115 2.70 0.30 -1.15
C GLN A 115 1.55 1.31 -0.89
N VAL A 116 0.36 0.81 -0.57
CA VAL A 116 -0.80 1.68 -0.28
C VAL A 116 -0.55 2.51 0.98
N LEU A 117 -0.62 3.84 0.87
CA LEU A 117 -0.47 4.76 2.01
C LEU A 117 -1.62 4.58 3.01
N GLY A 118 -1.28 4.43 4.29
CA GLY A 118 -2.22 4.08 5.36
C GLY A 118 -3.39 5.05 5.57
N GLU A 119 -3.29 6.32 5.13
CA GLU A 119 -4.45 7.24 5.16
C GLU A 119 -5.60 6.80 4.23
N ASN A 120 -5.33 5.92 3.27
CA ASN A 120 -6.29 5.33 2.35
C ASN A 120 -6.99 4.07 2.89
N PHE A 121 -6.83 3.71 4.17
CA PHE A 121 -7.34 2.45 4.74
C PHE A 121 -8.80 2.13 4.36
N LYS A 122 -9.69 3.14 4.26
CA LYS A 122 -11.07 2.95 3.80
C LYS A 122 -11.19 2.51 2.35
N ALA A 123 -10.42 3.13 1.45
CA ALA A 123 -10.36 2.77 0.03
C ALA A 123 -9.67 1.40 -0.17
N ALA A 124 -8.73 1.05 0.70
CA ALA A 124 -8.14 -0.29 0.77
C ALA A 124 -9.10 -1.36 1.35
N GLY A 125 -10.28 -0.99 1.87
CA GLY A 125 -11.31 -1.90 2.36
C GLY A 125 -11.26 -2.22 3.87
N PHE A 126 -10.63 -1.37 4.68
CA PHE A 126 -10.50 -1.54 6.13
C PHE A 126 -11.29 -0.49 6.94
N PRO A 127 -11.73 -0.83 8.17
CA PRO A 127 -12.47 0.09 9.04
C PRO A 127 -11.58 1.10 9.77
N THR A 128 -10.30 0.77 10.00
CA THR A 128 -9.29 1.63 10.64
C THR A 128 -7.92 1.42 9.99
N VAL A 129 -6.97 2.33 10.22
CA VAL A 129 -5.59 2.14 9.77
C VAL A 129 -4.90 1.02 10.56
N GLN A 130 -5.22 0.85 11.85
CA GLN A 130 -4.72 -0.26 12.66
C GLN A 130 -5.10 -1.62 12.04
N ALA A 131 -6.37 -1.81 11.68
CA ALA A 131 -6.85 -3.05 11.04
C ALA A 131 -6.22 -3.29 9.66
N MET A 132 -5.93 -2.22 8.91
CA MET A 132 -5.13 -2.31 7.68
C MET A 132 -3.75 -2.86 8.01
N VAL A 133 -3.00 -2.22 8.92
CA VAL A 133 -1.63 -2.61 9.25
C VAL A 133 -1.55 -4.03 9.84
N GLU A 134 -2.52 -4.41 10.67
CA GLU A 134 -2.65 -5.78 11.19
C GLU A 134 -2.80 -6.80 10.05
N ALA A 135 -3.64 -6.53 9.05
CA ALA A 135 -3.70 -7.37 7.86
C ALA A 135 -2.40 -7.35 7.02
N MET A 136 -1.71 -6.20 6.93
CA MET A 136 -0.43 -6.12 6.21
C MET A 136 0.66 -7.00 6.87
N MET A 137 0.64 -7.18 8.20
CA MET A 137 1.62 -8.01 8.92
C MET A 137 1.44 -9.52 8.69
N GLU A 138 0.24 -9.95 8.32
CA GLU A 138 -0.11 -11.37 8.25
C GLU A 138 0.23 -12.01 6.91
N ASP A 139 -0.03 -11.31 5.80
CA ASP A 139 -0.17 -11.98 4.51
C ASP A 139 0.05 -11.03 3.31
N GLU A 140 0.89 -11.44 2.35
CA GLU A 140 1.04 -10.73 1.07
C GLU A 140 -0.25 -10.75 0.23
N ALA A 141 -1.11 -11.77 0.34
CA ALA A 141 -2.41 -11.79 -0.31
C ALA A 141 -3.34 -10.68 0.22
N LEU A 142 -3.25 -10.36 1.51
CA LEU A 142 -4.02 -9.27 2.12
C LEU A 142 -3.45 -7.89 1.72
N GLN A 143 -2.12 -7.78 1.52
CA GLN A 143 -1.47 -6.59 0.96
C GLN A 143 -1.90 -6.35 -0.49
N LEU A 144 -1.87 -7.38 -1.35
CA LEU A 144 -2.35 -7.29 -2.73
C LEU A 144 -3.86 -7.00 -2.79
N ALA A 145 -4.67 -7.61 -1.93
CA ALA A 145 -6.10 -7.31 -1.84
C ALA A 145 -6.39 -5.85 -1.45
N ALA A 146 -5.57 -5.24 -0.59
CA ALA A 146 -5.64 -3.83 -0.24
C ALA A 146 -5.32 -2.91 -1.43
N ALA A 147 -4.29 -3.26 -2.22
CA ALA A 147 -3.94 -2.56 -3.45
C ALA A 147 -5.06 -2.65 -4.50
N VAL A 148 -5.60 -3.85 -4.74
CA VAL A 148 -6.73 -4.08 -5.67
C VAL A 148 -7.99 -3.30 -5.24
N ASN A 149 -8.31 -3.29 -3.94
CA ASN A 149 -9.40 -2.47 -3.40
C ASN A 149 -9.16 -0.98 -3.65
N PHE A 150 -7.95 -0.48 -3.40
CA PHE A 150 -7.60 0.92 -3.63
C PHE A 150 -7.67 1.30 -5.13
N ILE A 151 -7.23 0.41 -6.03
CA ILE A 151 -7.33 0.57 -7.49
C ILE A 151 -8.80 0.72 -7.92
N ALA A 152 -9.68 -0.17 -7.44
CA ALA A 152 -11.12 -0.11 -7.73
C ALA A 152 -11.78 1.14 -7.15
N ALA A 153 -11.49 1.48 -5.89
CA ALA A 153 -12.07 2.63 -5.19
C ALA A 153 -11.71 3.98 -5.85
N ASN A 154 -10.52 4.07 -6.45
CA ASN A 154 -10.07 5.26 -7.20
C ASN A 154 -10.35 5.18 -8.71
N ARG A 155 -11.06 4.14 -9.18
CA ARG A 155 -11.42 3.91 -10.59
C ARG A 155 -10.21 3.86 -11.53
N LEU A 156 -9.13 3.21 -11.08
CA LEU A 156 -7.91 2.98 -11.85
C LEU A 156 -7.91 1.61 -12.54
N ASP A 157 -8.89 0.76 -12.22
CA ASP A 157 -9.15 -0.53 -12.82
C ASP A 157 -9.43 -0.45 -14.33
N ASP A 158 -10.11 0.61 -14.79
CA ASP A 158 -10.34 0.83 -16.22
C ASP A 158 -9.04 1.14 -17.00
N LYS A 159 -7.99 1.60 -16.31
CA LYS A 159 -6.68 1.89 -16.91
C LYS A 159 -5.88 0.63 -17.13
N LEU A 160 -5.85 -0.26 -16.13
CA LEU A 160 -5.23 -1.58 -16.28
C LEU A 160 -5.91 -2.39 -17.39
N ARG A 161 -7.25 -2.48 -17.39
CA ARG A 161 -8.02 -3.21 -18.43
C ARG A 161 -7.82 -2.70 -19.87
N LYS A 162 -7.35 -1.46 -20.04
CA LYS A 162 -7.08 -0.84 -21.36
C LYS A 162 -5.60 -0.74 -21.67
N HIS A 163 -4.73 -1.23 -20.77
CA HIS A 163 -3.27 -1.02 -20.80
C HIS A 163 -2.89 0.47 -20.96
N ASP A 164 -3.68 1.38 -20.39
CA ASP A 164 -3.42 2.81 -20.31
C ASP A 164 -2.43 3.08 -19.15
N TRP A 165 -1.18 2.66 -19.35
CA TRP A 165 -0.12 2.71 -18.34
C TRP A 165 0.17 4.14 -17.86
N ALA A 166 0.11 5.13 -18.76
CA ALA A 166 0.27 6.53 -18.41
C ALA A 166 -0.92 7.06 -17.58
N GLY A 167 -2.15 6.67 -17.93
CA GLY A 167 -3.35 6.97 -17.15
C GLY A 167 -3.34 6.32 -15.76
N PHE A 168 -2.92 5.05 -15.67
CA PHE A 168 -2.74 4.35 -14.40
C PHE A 168 -1.65 5.01 -13.56
N ALA A 169 -0.46 5.26 -14.13
CA ALA A 169 0.65 5.92 -13.47
C ALA A 169 0.27 7.29 -12.89
N LYS A 170 -0.44 8.11 -13.69
CA LYS A 170 -0.93 9.41 -13.24
C LYS A 170 -1.89 9.33 -12.06
N GLY A 171 -2.71 8.27 -11.99
CA GLY A 171 -3.68 8.07 -10.92
C GLY A 171 -3.09 7.41 -9.66
N TYR A 172 -2.19 6.44 -9.83
CA TYR A 172 -1.60 5.64 -8.76
C TYR A 172 -0.37 6.32 -8.14
N TYR A 173 0.69 6.50 -8.94
CA TYR A 173 1.93 7.17 -8.52
C TYR A 173 1.75 8.69 -8.39
N GLY A 174 0.89 9.25 -9.26
CA GLY A 174 0.53 10.66 -9.23
C GLY A 174 1.17 11.54 -10.29
N ALA A 175 0.91 12.85 -10.22
CA ALA A 175 1.24 13.81 -11.29
C ALA A 175 2.74 13.95 -11.64
N SER A 176 3.65 13.42 -10.80
CA SER A 176 5.10 13.44 -11.01
C SER A 176 5.65 12.20 -11.73
N PHE A 177 4.82 11.22 -12.12
CA PHE A 177 5.25 9.93 -12.71
C PHE A 177 6.13 10.06 -13.96
N GLY A 178 5.92 11.10 -14.79
CA GLY A 178 6.71 11.34 -16.00
C GLY A 178 8.20 11.61 -15.76
N LYS A 179 8.61 11.81 -14.49
CA LYS A 179 10.03 11.95 -14.09
C LYS A 179 10.70 10.61 -13.74
N THR A 180 9.94 9.51 -13.70
CA THR A 180 10.43 8.20 -13.21
C THR A 180 10.28 7.06 -14.22
N ALA A 181 9.81 7.34 -15.44
CA ALA A 181 9.52 6.34 -16.48
C ALA A 181 8.63 5.18 -15.97
N TYR A 182 7.77 5.47 -15.00
CA TYR A 182 6.98 4.48 -14.27
C TYR A 182 5.96 3.78 -15.19
N ASP A 183 5.35 4.54 -16.10
CA ASP A 183 4.47 4.07 -17.17
C ASP A 183 5.20 3.15 -18.17
N ILE A 184 6.42 3.51 -18.56
CA ILE A 184 7.28 2.68 -19.42
C ILE A 184 7.64 1.37 -18.69
N ARG A 185 8.00 1.43 -17.40
CA ARG A 185 8.29 0.25 -16.58
C ARG A 185 7.10 -0.69 -16.46
N LEU A 186 5.87 -0.16 -16.31
CA LEU A 186 4.66 -0.98 -16.32
C LEU A 186 4.44 -1.66 -17.68
N ALA A 187 4.58 -0.92 -18.78
CA ALA A 187 4.42 -1.45 -20.13
C ALA A 187 5.44 -2.54 -20.47
N ASP A 188 6.70 -2.37 -20.05
CA ASP A 188 7.78 -3.34 -20.26
C ASP A 188 7.62 -4.57 -19.35
N ALA A 189 7.18 -4.39 -18.10
CA ALA A 189 6.88 -5.50 -17.20
C ALA A 189 5.68 -6.32 -17.72
N PHE A 190 4.60 -5.66 -18.16
CA PHE A 190 3.46 -6.35 -18.77
C PHE A 190 3.88 -7.15 -20.01
N ARG A 191 4.70 -6.57 -20.90
CA ARG A 191 5.20 -7.28 -22.10
C ARG A 191 6.04 -8.51 -21.75
N LYS A 192 6.80 -8.48 -20.64
CA LYS A 192 7.53 -9.63 -20.10
C LYS A 192 6.54 -10.72 -19.65
N TRP A 193 5.54 -10.36 -18.86
CA TRP A 193 4.60 -11.32 -18.27
C TRP A 193 3.68 -11.94 -19.32
N SER A 194 3.20 -11.17 -20.30
CA SER A 194 2.41 -11.69 -21.44
C SER A 194 3.16 -12.65 -22.38
N GLY A 195 4.46 -12.89 -22.15
CA GLY A 195 5.27 -13.93 -22.81
C GLY A 195 5.45 -15.19 -21.97
N ILE A 196 4.95 -15.20 -20.74
CA ILE A 196 4.91 -16.32 -19.79
C ILE A 196 3.51 -16.94 -19.87
N ARG A 197 3.35 -18.20 -19.45
CA ARG A 197 2.04 -18.86 -19.44
C ARG A 197 1.34 -18.60 -18.12
N ASP A 198 0.13 -18.06 -18.19
CA ASP A 198 -0.80 -17.89 -17.08
C ASP A 198 -0.98 -19.16 -16.22
N THR A 199 -1.13 -18.93 -14.93
CA THR A 199 -1.57 -19.90 -13.94
C THR A 199 -3.02 -20.29 -14.25
N PRO A 200 -3.34 -21.59 -14.41
CA PRO A 200 -4.70 -22.02 -14.74
C PRO A 200 -5.75 -21.64 -13.69
N TRP A 201 -6.41 -20.50 -13.91
CA TRP A 201 -7.53 -20.01 -13.10
C TRP A 201 -8.84 -20.19 -13.89
N PRO A 202 -9.86 -20.89 -13.35
CA PRO A 202 -11.14 -21.03 -14.04
C PRO A 202 -11.77 -19.63 -14.19
N PRO A 203 -12.35 -19.29 -15.36
CA PRO A 203 -12.94 -17.98 -15.60
C PRO A 203 -14.02 -17.71 -14.55
N ALA A 204 -13.72 -16.76 -13.66
CA ALA A 204 -14.58 -16.44 -12.54
C ALA A 204 -15.93 -15.87 -13.02
N ALA A 205 -16.97 -16.09 -12.22
CA ALA A 205 -18.25 -15.38 -12.35
C ALA A 205 -18.02 -13.85 -12.43
N PRO A 206 -18.92 -13.09 -13.12
CA PRO A 206 -18.71 -11.68 -13.44
C PRO A 206 -18.20 -10.84 -12.27
N ALA A 207 -17.24 -9.95 -12.58
CA ALA A 207 -16.46 -9.17 -11.63
C ALA A 207 -17.26 -8.73 -10.40
N GLN A 208 -17.00 -9.39 -9.27
CA GLN A 208 -17.68 -9.09 -8.02
C GLN A 208 -17.13 -7.77 -7.46
N PRO A 209 -17.98 -6.87 -6.94
CA PRO A 209 -17.53 -5.62 -6.35
C PRO A 209 -16.53 -5.88 -5.21
N PRO A 210 -15.61 -4.93 -4.92
CA PRO A 210 -14.54 -5.15 -3.97
C PRO A 210 -15.08 -5.56 -2.58
N ALA A 211 -14.85 -6.81 -2.21
CA ALA A 211 -15.16 -7.32 -0.90
C ALA A 211 -14.29 -6.62 0.18
N PRO A 212 -14.81 -6.45 1.42
CA PRO A 212 -13.99 -6.12 2.57
C PRO A 212 -12.81 -7.08 2.66
N VAL A 213 -11.62 -6.58 3.01
CA VAL A 213 -10.49 -7.47 3.26
C VAL A 213 -10.83 -8.30 4.51
N PRO A 214 -10.68 -9.63 4.50
CA PRO A 214 -10.88 -10.45 5.69
C PRO A 214 -9.93 -9.95 6.79
N ILE A 215 -10.49 -9.43 7.88
CA ILE A 215 -9.69 -8.99 9.03
C ILE A 215 -9.22 -10.26 9.74
N PRO A 216 -7.91 -10.49 9.91
CA PRO A 216 -7.40 -11.62 10.69
C PRO A 216 -7.96 -11.54 12.12
N GLN A 217 -8.70 -12.56 12.54
CA GLN A 217 -9.15 -12.63 13.92
C GLN A 217 -7.97 -13.06 14.80
N ALA A 218 -7.70 -12.30 15.86
CA ALA A 218 -6.75 -12.72 16.89
C ALA A 218 -7.17 -14.08 17.48
N PRO A 219 -6.23 -14.94 17.90
CA PRO A 219 -6.56 -16.20 18.58
C PRO A 219 -7.48 -15.93 19.77
N GLN A 220 -8.70 -16.48 19.73
CA GLN A 220 -9.71 -16.17 20.74
C GLN A 220 -9.35 -16.83 22.08
N LEU A 221 -8.89 -16.01 23.02
CA LEU A 221 -8.89 -16.37 24.44
C LEU A 221 -10.34 -16.29 24.93
N ASN A 222 -10.95 -17.45 25.17
CA ASN A 222 -12.33 -17.56 25.64
C ASN A 222 -12.53 -16.84 26.97
N GLY A 223 -13.36 -15.78 26.97
CA GLY A 223 -13.75 -15.05 28.17
C GLY A 223 -14.69 -13.89 27.87
N SER A 224 -16.00 -14.14 27.97
CA SER A 224 -17.02 -13.08 28.00
C SER A 224 -17.11 -12.45 29.41
N PRO A 225 -17.58 -11.19 29.54
CA PRO A 225 -19.03 -10.98 29.59
C PRO A 225 -19.57 -9.79 28.78
N THR A 226 -20.90 -9.81 28.61
CA THR A 226 -21.83 -8.70 28.28
C THR A 226 -21.55 -7.42 29.10
N SER A 227 -21.93 -6.18 28.72
CA SER A 227 -22.92 -5.67 27.75
C SER A 227 -22.55 -4.19 27.36
N GLU A 228 -23.29 -3.34 26.65
CA GLU A 228 -24.69 -3.30 26.16
C GLU A 228 -24.70 -2.66 24.72
N ALA A 229 -25.56 -1.66 24.43
CA ALA A 229 -25.59 -0.88 23.17
C ALA A 229 -26.04 0.58 23.38
N GLU A 230 -25.64 1.50 22.50
CA GLU A 230 -26.39 2.75 22.24
C GLU A 230 -26.18 3.28 20.81
N ALA A 231 -27.17 3.99 20.25
CA ALA A 231 -27.24 4.36 18.84
C ALA A 231 -27.27 5.90 18.63
N GLY A 232 -26.54 6.42 17.63
CA GLY A 232 -26.30 7.87 17.56
C GLY A 232 -25.91 8.52 16.22
N ARG A 233 -26.78 8.42 15.20
CA ARG A 233 -27.05 9.44 14.14
C ARG A 233 -25.98 9.88 13.11
N ALA A 234 -26.55 10.27 11.96
CA ALA A 234 -26.15 11.34 11.04
C ALA A 234 -24.89 11.15 10.18
N GLY A 235 -25.11 10.64 8.97
CA GLY A 235 -24.11 10.60 7.91
C GLY A 235 -23.70 11.98 7.39
N VAL A 236 -22.40 12.08 7.12
CA VAL A 236 -21.80 13.06 6.22
C VAL A 236 -21.20 12.26 5.07
N ARG A 237 -21.63 12.53 3.83
CA ARG A 237 -20.97 12.00 2.63
C ARG A 237 -19.71 12.83 2.37
N PRO A 238 -18.49 12.29 2.47
CA PRO A 238 -17.35 12.96 1.87
C PRO A 238 -17.51 12.88 0.35
N GLY A 239 -17.46 14.05 -0.32
CA GLY A 239 -17.28 14.09 -1.77
C GLY A 239 -15.92 13.52 -2.18
N PRO A 240 -15.67 13.30 -3.47
CA PRO A 240 -14.40 12.76 -3.94
C PRO A 240 -13.25 13.66 -3.48
N LEU A 241 -12.37 13.11 -2.64
CA LEU A 241 -11.15 13.79 -2.23
C LEU A 241 -10.25 13.95 -3.47
N PRO A 242 -9.68 15.15 -3.73
CA PRO A 242 -8.81 15.35 -4.87
C PRO A 242 -7.51 14.56 -4.69
N GLY A 243 -7.40 13.46 -5.42
CA GLY A 243 -6.21 12.59 -5.42
C GLY A 243 -5.01 13.31 -6.04
N PHE A 244 -4.24 14.01 -5.20
CA PHE A 244 -2.90 14.49 -5.52
C PHE A 244 -1.85 13.59 -4.88
N TRP A 245 -1.79 12.35 -5.36
CA TRP A 245 -0.56 11.58 -5.29
C TRP A 245 0.50 12.35 -6.09
N ALA A 246 1.71 12.43 -5.53
CA ALA A 246 2.88 12.93 -6.21
C ALA A 246 4.12 12.40 -5.48
N ALA A 247 4.73 11.35 -6.07
CA ALA A 247 6.02 10.76 -5.70
C ALA A 247 6.05 9.87 -4.44
N VAL A 248 5.73 8.60 -4.63
CA VAL A 248 6.22 7.49 -3.79
C VAL A 248 6.94 6.52 -4.74
N LEU A 249 8.18 6.10 -4.41
CA LEU A 249 9.03 5.12 -5.15
C LEU A 249 9.90 5.58 -6.35
N ALA A 250 10.42 6.81 -6.33
CA ALA A 250 11.62 7.13 -7.13
C ALA A 250 12.95 6.53 -6.60
N PRO A 251 13.25 6.49 -5.26
CA PRO A 251 14.60 6.17 -4.80
C PRO A 251 14.84 4.70 -4.41
N LEU A 252 13.80 3.87 -4.26
CA LEU A 252 13.96 2.49 -3.77
C LEU A 252 14.56 1.56 -4.84
N VAL A 253 14.32 1.84 -6.13
CA VAL A 253 14.97 1.14 -7.26
C VAL A 253 16.32 1.77 -7.63
N ALA A 254 16.45 3.10 -7.55
CA ALA A 254 17.68 3.83 -7.89
C ALA A 254 18.88 3.44 -6.99
N ALA A 255 18.64 3.11 -5.72
CA ALA A 255 19.67 2.65 -4.79
C ALA A 255 20.22 1.24 -5.12
N ILE A 256 19.44 0.39 -5.81
CA ILE A 256 19.81 -1.00 -6.10
C ILE A 256 20.56 -1.10 -7.45
N LEU A 257 20.17 -0.33 -8.47
CA LEU A 257 20.84 -0.32 -9.78
C LEU A 257 22.28 0.23 -9.73
N SER A 258 22.65 0.97 -8.69
CA SER A 258 24.03 1.44 -8.46
C SER A 258 25.02 0.31 -8.12
N LEU A 259 24.53 -0.81 -7.54
CA LEU A 259 25.39 -1.89 -7.04
C LEU A 259 25.89 -2.84 -8.13
N PHE A 260 25.20 -2.95 -9.27
CA PHE A 260 25.58 -3.86 -10.37
C PHE A 260 26.44 -3.21 -11.47
N ARG A 261 26.71 -1.90 -11.40
CA ARG A 261 27.53 -1.19 -12.40
C ARG A 261 29.03 -1.11 -12.04
N LYS A 262 29.45 -1.71 -10.92
CA LYS A 262 30.86 -1.85 -10.50
C LYS A 262 31.25 -3.32 -10.23
N ALA A 263 30.94 -4.20 -11.17
CA ALA A 263 31.42 -5.59 -11.15
C ALA A 263 31.58 -6.18 -12.56
N LYS A 264 32.51 -5.63 -13.35
CA LYS A 264 33.25 -6.35 -14.38
C LYS A 264 34.72 -5.89 -14.33
N PRO A 265 35.69 -6.80 -14.56
CA PRO A 265 37.11 -6.48 -14.54
C PRO A 265 37.51 -5.56 -15.69
#